data_AF-B4N4C0-F1
#
_entry.id   AF-B4N4C0-F1
#
_cell.length_a   1.000
_cell.length_b   1.000
_cell.length_c   1.000
_cell.angle_alpha   90.00
_cell.angle_beta   90.00
_cell.angle_gamma   90.00
#
_symmetry.space_group_name_H-M   'P 1'
#
loop_
_entity.id
_entity.type
_entity.pdbx_description
1 polymer ?
#
loop_
_entity_poly.entity_id
_entity_poly.type
_entity_poly.pdbx_seq_one_letter_code
_entity_poly.pdbx_strand_id
1 'polypeptide(L)'
;MLDLEIVPEISLGCDAWEFILGMHFSQAIAIIQSQVGIIKGVQVLYSDTNPLGVDIIINLPQDGVRLIFDPVVQRLKTIEVFNMKLVKLKYGGVYFNSPEVLPSIEQIEHSFGATHPGVYDAAKQLFALHFRGLSFYFPVDSKLHSGYAHGLGSLVFLNGASPVVSKMSLYAGSNVSENRAPSLPLACYHRQMYLESATVMRSSYGHTKGLKLKLFTEGSGRALEPRRQCFTRELLFGDSCEDVATNLGAPNRIFFKSEDKMKIHSSSINRQAQSKRSDIFFNYFTLGIDVLFDARTQTCKKFILHTNYPGHFNFNMYHRCEFQFQLESDHPIGGGTNASDNNLDLVTPTKTDYVNLTAYTKWDEISGSLATSERPVVLHRASSTNTANPFGSTFCYGYQDLIFEVMPNNHIASVTLYNSAPPRQPAHSWQQHKMQDIRLTVA
;
A
#
# COMPACT_ATOMS: atom_id res chain seq x y z
N MET A 1 -27.17 -9.93 -12.27
CA MET A 1 -27.25 -9.73 -10.82
C MET A 1 -26.30 -10.70 -10.17
N LEU A 2 -25.41 -10.22 -9.32
CA LEU A 2 -24.51 -11.10 -8.57
C LEU A 2 -25.33 -11.96 -7.60
N ASP A 3 -24.94 -13.21 -7.41
CA ASP A 3 -25.50 -14.13 -6.41
C ASP A 3 -24.40 -14.49 -5.43
N LEU A 4 -24.49 -13.95 -4.22
CA LEU A 4 -23.40 -13.90 -3.26
C LEU A 4 -23.82 -14.48 -1.91
N GLU A 5 -22.91 -15.19 -1.26
CA GLU A 5 -23.00 -15.65 0.11
C GLU A 5 -22.24 -14.69 1.03
N ILE A 6 -22.82 -14.47 2.20
CA ILE A 6 -22.25 -13.65 3.25
C ILE A 6 -21.70 -14.56 4.33
N VAL A 7 -20.47 -14.28 4.74
CA VAL A 7 -19.87 -14.84 5.94
C VAL A 7 -19.61 -13.68 6.91
N PRO A 8 -20.43 -13.52 7.98
CA PRO A 8 -20.30 -12.43 8.94
C PRO A 8 -18.87 -12.32 9.48
N GLU A 9 -18.38 -11.10 9.66
CA GLU A 9 -16.99 -10.78 10.05
C GLU A 9 -15.88 -11.17 9.05
N ILE A 10 -16.20 -11.85 7.95
CA ILE A 10 -15.20 -12.47 7.08
C ILE A 10 -15.29 -11.99 5.64
N SER A 11 -16.36 -12.31 4.90
CA SER A 11 -16.37 -12.11 3.45
C SER A 11 -17.76 -12.00 2.82
N LEU A 12 -17.77 -11.49 1.59
CA LEU A 12 -18.90 -11.52 0.65
C LEU A 12 -18.39 -12.09 -0.67
N GLY A 13 -18.97 -13.18 -1.15
CA GLY A 13 -18.46 -13.87 -2.33
C GLY A 13 -19.35 -14.96 -2.88
N CYS A 14 -18.80 -15.78 -3.76
CA CYS A 14 -19.41 -17.01 -4.26
C CYS A 14 -18.31 -18.07 -4.43
N ASP A 15 -18.66 -19.25 -4.94
CA ASP A 15 -17.72 -20.37 -5.10
C ASP A 15 -16.49 -20.05 -5.97
N ALA A 16 -16.59 -19.04 -6.85
CA ALA A 16 -15.52 -18.67 -7.77
C ALA A 16 -14.58 -17.59 -7.21
N TRP A 17 -15.08 -16.70 -6.35
CA TRP A 17 -14.31 -15.57 -5.82
C TRP A 17 -15.00 -14.97 -4.59
N GLU A 18 -14.22 -14.35 -3.71
CA GLU A 18 -14.74 -13.67 -2.53
C GLU A 18 -13.97 -12.39 -2.19
N PHE A 19 -14.69 -11.37 -1.76
CA PHE A 19 -14.10 -10.20 -1.12
C PHE A 19 -13.99 -10.44 0.38
N ILE A 20 -12.75 -10.48 0.89
CA ILE A 20 -12.45 -10.82 2.28
C ILE A 20 -12.06 -9.56 3.03
N LEU A 21 -12.67 -9.31 4.18
CA LEU A 21 -12.29 -8.23 5.07
C LEU A 21 -10.81 -8.37 5.48
N GLY A 22 -10.08 -7.27 5.41
CA GLY A 22 -8.63 -7.21 5.62
C GLY A 22 -7.79 -7.46 4.35
N MET A 23 -8.37 -7.91 3.23
CA MET A 23 -7.64 -8.09 1.98
C MET A 23 -7.12 -6.75 1.44
N HIS A 24 -5.99 -6.78 0.74
CA HIS A 24 -5.41 -5.55 0.19
C HIS A 24 -6.19 -5.07 -1.06
N PHE A 25 -6.20 -3.76 -1.29
CA PHE A 25 -6.87 -3.13 -2.45
C PHE A 25 -6.55 -3.82 -3.78
N SER A 26 -5.27 -4.17 -4.01
CA SER A 26 -4.84 -4.84 -5.24
C SER A 26 -5.44 -6.23 -5.44
N GLN A 27 -5.77 -6.94 -4.37
CA GLN A 27 -6.39 -8.27 -4.44
C GLN A 27 -7.85 -8.15 -4.88
N ALA A 28 -8.57 -7.17 -4.35
CA ALA A 28 -9.93 -6.88 -4.79
C ALA A 28 -9.97 -6.45 -6.27
N ILE A 29 -9.02 -5.61 -6.71
CA ILE A 29 -8.89 -5.24 -8.12
C ILE A 29 -8.59 -6.48 -8.99
N ALA A 30 -7.69 -7.36 -8.56
CA ALA A 30 -7.38 -8.59 -9.29
C ALA A 30 -8.61 -9.51 -9.43
N ILE A 31 -9.42 -9.65 -8.38
CA ILE A 31 -10.70 -10.36 -8.43
C ILE A 31 -11.60 -9.71 -9.48
N ILE A 32 -11.84 -8.41 -9.39
CA ILE A 32 -12.71 -7.68 -10.33
C ILE A 32 -12.22 -7.83 -11.78
N GLN A 33 -10.90 -7.74 -12.01
CA GLN A 33 -10.28 -7.94 -13.31
C GLN A 33 -10.38 -9.38 -13.82
N SER A 34 -10.47 -10.39 -12.95
CA SER A 34 -10.72 -11.78 -13.37
C SER A 34 -12.18 -12.02 -13.78
N GLN A 35 -13.10 -11.17 -13.33
CA GLN A 35 -14.55 -11.28 -13.54
C GLN A 35 -15.05 -10.35 -14.65
N VAL A 36 -14.25 -10.15 -15.72
CA VAL A 36 -14.64 -9.32 -16.87
C VAL A 36 -15.95 -9.81 -17.47
N GLY A 37 -16.90 -8.89 -17.64
CA GLY A 37 -18.22 -9.19 -18.21
C GLY A 37 -19.26 -9.58 -17.17
N ILE A 38 -18.86 -9.95 -15.95
CA ILE A 38 -19.74 -10.19 -14.81
C ILE A 38 -19.87 -8.90 -13.99
N ILE A 39 -18.76 -8.41 -13.44
CA ILE A 39 -18.71 -7.14 -12.69
C ILE A 39 -18.50 -5.99 -13.68
N LYS A 40 -19.40 -4.99 -13.65
CA LYS A 40 -19.43 -3.90 -14.64
C LYS A 40 -19.56 -2.53 -13.99
N GLY A 41 -19.10 -1.51 -14.71
CA GLY A 41 -19.22 -0.11 -14.27
C GLY A 41 -18.40 0.23 -13.02
N VAL A 42 -17.26 -0.44 -12.84
CA VAL A 42 -16.37 -0.27 -11.68
C VAL A 42 -15.85 1.17 -11.62
N GLN A 43 -15.97 1.79 -10.45
CA GLN A 43 -15.45 3.11 -10.16
C GLN A 43 -14.50 3.04 -8.97
N VAL A 44 -13.37 3.73 -9.04
CA VAL A 44 -12.46 3.90 -7.91
C VAL A 44 -12.55 5.35 -7.46
N LEU A 45 -12.89 5.57 -6.20
CA LEU A 45 -13.02 6.90 -5.59
C LEU A 45 -11.95 7.04 -4.51
N TYR A 46 -11.27 8.18 -4.50
CA TYR A 46 -10.24 8.53 -3.53
C TYR A 46 -10.08 10.05 -3.49
N SER A 47 -9.37 10.56 -2.48
CA SER A 47 -9.05 11.98 -2.37
C SER A 47 -7.62 12.26 -2.85
N ASP A 48 -7.46 13.08 -3.89
CA ASP A 48 -6.14 13.56 -4.33
C ASP A 48 -5.49 14.52 -3.31
N THR A 49 -6.30 15.31 -2.60
CA THR A 49 -5.82 16.33 -1.65
C THR A 49 -5.57 15.78 -0.26
N ASN A 50 -6.32 14.75 0.16
CA ASN A 50 -6.20 14.12 1.47
C ASN A 50 -6.24 12.58 1.36
N PRO A 51 -5.25 11.96 0.68
CA PRO A 51 -5.28 10.53 0.36
C PRO A 51 -5.18 9.61 1.59
N LEU A 52 -4.74 10.12 2.75
CA LEU A 52 -4.65 9.35 4.00
C LEU A 52 -5.83 9.59 4.96
N GLY A 53 -6.62 10.65 4.74
CA GLY A 53 -7.72 11.01 5.64
C GLY A 53 -9.09 10.60 5.13
N VAL A 54 -9.20 10.16 3.87
CA VAL A 54 -10.46 9.73 3.25
C VAL A 54 -10.28 8.34 2.67
N ASP A 55 -11.19 7.44 3.00
CA ASP A 55 -11.19 6.05 2.55
C ASP A 55 -11.09 5.92 1.02
N ILE A 56 -10.40 4.87 0.58
CA ILE A 56 -10.37 4.48 -0.82
C ILE A 56 -11.58 3.57 -1.06
N ILE A 57 -12.35 3.84 -2.10
CA ILE A 57 -13.61 3.13 -2.36
C ILE A 57 -13.57 2.50 -3.75
N ILE A 58 -13.89 1.22 -3.83
CA ILE A 58 -14.32 0.59 -5.09
C ILE A 58 -15.84 0.56 -5.08
N ASN A 59 -16.46 1.32 -5.97
CA ASN A 59 -17.91 1.41 -6.11
C ASN A 59 -18.36 0.58 -7.32
N LEU A 60 -19.28 -0.35 -7.11
CA LEU A 60 -19.87 -1.22 -8.12
C LEU A 60 -21.36 -0.83 -8.31
N PRO A 61 -21.63 0.32 -8.99
CA PRO A 61 -22.97 0.88 -9.13
C PRO A 61 -23.98 -0.07 -9.77
N GLN A 62 -23.55 -0.91 -10.69
CA GLN A 62 -24.42 -1.85 -11.40
C GLN A 62 -24.74 -3.11 -10.58
N ASP A 63 -23.95 -3.37 -9.54
CA ASP A 63 -24.06 -4.56 -8.69
C ASP A 63 -24.59 -4.22 -7.28
N GLY A 64 -24.73 -2.93 -6.96
CA GLY A 64 -25.24 -2.45 -5.67
C GLY A 64 -24.25 -2.64 -4.50
N VAL A 65 -22.97 -2.87 -4.79
CA VAL A 65 -21.92 -3.16 -3.80
C VAL A 65 -20.84 -2.08 -3.78
N ARG A 66 -20.34 -1.77 -2.59
CA ARG A 66 -19.25 -0.83 -2.36
C ARG A 66 -18.23 -1.45 -1.41
N LEU A 67 -16.97 -1.48 -1.83
CA LEU A 67 -15.85 -1.94 -1.03
C LEU A 67 -15.11 -0.71 -0.50
N ILE A 68 -15.00 -0.61 0.82
CA ILE A 68 -14.39 0.55 1.50
C ILE A 68 -13.09 0.10 2.13
N PHE A 69 -11.99 0.73 1.73
CA PHE A 69 -10.63 0.42 2.17
C PHE A 69 -10.12 1.51 3.09
N ASP A 70 -9.40 1.10 4.13
CA ASP A 70 -8.63 2.02 4.96
C ASP A 70 -7.58 2.74 4.10
N PRO A 71 -7.44 4.07 4.19
CA PRO A 71 -6.58 4.84 3.30
C PRO A 71 -5.08 4.67 3.59
N VAL A 72 -4.72 4.28 4.82
CA VAL A 72 -3.34 4.13 5.26
C VAL A 72 -2.83 2.74 4.93
N VAL A 73 -3.48 1.70 5.46
CA VAL A 73 -3.05 0.29 5.27
C VAL A 73 -3.63 -0.34 4.01
N GLN A 74 -4.55 0.34 3.32
CA GLN A 74 -5.15 -0.08 2.04
C GLN A 74 -5.81 -1.46 2.09
N ARG A 75 -6.41 -1.77 3.24
CA ARG A 75 -7.12 -3.02 3.50
C ARG A 75 -8.62 -2.80 3.54
N LEU A 76 -9.36 -3.78 3.02
CA LEU A 76 -10.82 -3.78 2.99
C LEU A 76 -11.35 -3.76 4.42
N LYS A 77 -11.99 -2.67 4.84
CA LYS A 77 -12.57 -2.54 6.18
C LYS A 77 -14.08 -2.78 6.19
N THR A 78 -14.79 -2.36 5.16
CA THR A 78 -16.25 -2.51 5.07
C THR A 78 -16.63 -2.97 3.67
N ILE A 79 -17.59 -3.89 3.61
CA ILE A 79 -18.33 -4.21 2.39
C ILE A 79 -19.75 -3.72 2.60
N GLU A 80 -20.20 -2.80 1.76
CA GLU A 80 -21.53 -2.20 1.84
C GLU A 80 -22.37 -2.63 0.64
N VAL A 81 -23.56 -3.17 0.90
CA VAL A 81 -24.59 -3.35 -0.12
C VAL A 81 -25.54 -2.16 0.00
N PHE A 82 -25.43 -1.19 -0.91
CA PHE A 82 -26.25 0.03 -0.87
C PHE A 82 -27.50 -0.06 -1.74
N ASN A 83 -27.64 -1.12 -2.55
CA ASN A 83 -28.85 -1.38 -3.31
C ASN A 83 -29.18 -2.87 -3.35
N MET A 84 -30.05 -3.29 -2.45
CA MET A 84 -30.49 -4.69 -2.30
C MET A 84 -31.16 -5.26 -3.57
N LYS A 85 -31.67 -4.40 -4.48
CA LYS A 85 -32.34 -4.84 -5.71
C LYS A 85 -31.39 -5.31 -6.82
N LEU A 86 -30.08 -5.06 -6.67
CA LEU A 86 -29.06 -5.36 -7.68
C LEU A 86 -28.19 -6.57 -7.34
N VAL A 87 -28.47 -7.25 -6.22
CA VAL A 87 -27.72 -8.41 -5.74
C VAL A 87 -28.67 -9.46 -5.13
N LYS A 88 -28.39 -10.76 -5.31
CA LYS A 88 -28.98 -11.84 -4.50
C LYS A 88 -28.01 -12.18 -3.38
N LEU A 89 -28.53 -12.34 -2.16
CA LEU A 89 -27.71 -12.61 -0.97
C LEU A 89 -28.22 -13.84 -0.21
N LYS A 90 -27.26 -14.67 0.19
CA LYS A 90 -27.45 -15.87 1.00
C LYS A 90 -26.69 -15.78 2.32
N TYR A 91 -27.19 -16.51 3.30
CA TYR A 91 -26.49 -16.82 4.54
C TYR A 91 -26.74 -18.28 4.90
N GLY A 92 -25.67 -19.06 5.09
CA GLY A 92 -25.77 -20.51 5.32
C GLY A 92 -26.48 -21.24 4.18
N GLY A 93 -26.22 -20.83 2.93
CA GLY A 93 -26.89 -21.37 1.74
C GLY A 93 -28.35 -20.94 1.52
N VAL A 94 -28.98 -20.21 2.44
CA VAL A 94 -30.40 -19.79 2.34
C VAL A 94 -30.48 -18.34 1.90
N TYR A 95 -31.34 -18.05 0.90
CA TYR A 95 -31.58 -16.69 0.45
C TYR A 95 -32.34 -15.88 1.51
N PHE A 96 -31.85 -14.67 1.80
CA PHE A 96 -32.58 -13.67 2.57
C PHE A 96 -32.86 -12.40 1.74
N ASN A 97 -32.25 -12.27 0.56
CA ASN A 97 -32.51 -11.19 -0.40
C ASN A 97 -32.41 -11.74 -1.83
N SER A 98 -33.50 -11.69 -2.58
CA SER A 98 -33.58 -12.04 -4.01
C SER A 98 -34.84 -11.42 -4.63
N PRO A 99 -35.05 -11.49 -5.95
CA PRO A 99 -36.32 -11.08 -6.56
C PRO A 99 -37.53 -11.81 -5.97
N GLU A 100 -37.33 -13.03 -5.48
CA GLU A 100 -38.37 -13.89 -4.92
C GLU A 100 -38.50 -13.76 -3.39
N VAL A 101 -37.44 -13.31 -2.70
CA VAL A 101 -37.37 -13.21 -1.23
C VAL A 101 -36.98 -11.79 -0.84
N LEU A 102 -37.91 -11.05 -0.24
CA LEU A 102 -37.65 -9.68 0.21
C LEU A 102 -36.91 -9.68 1.55
N PRO A 103 -35.92 -8.79 1.76
CA PRO A 103 -35.21 -8.67 3.03
C PRO A 103 -36.03 -7.84 4.02
N SER A 104 -37.18 -8.38 4.46
CA SER A 104 -37.99 -7.78 5.53
C SER A 104 -37.31 -7.97 6.89
N ILE A 105 -37.74 -7.22 7.92
CA ILE A 105 -37.25 -7.43 9.29
C ILE A 105 -37.41 -8.90 9.71
N GLU A 106 -38.59 -9.48 9.48
CA GLU A 106 -38.90 -10.89 9.82
C GLU A 106 -37.95 -11.86 9.11
N GLN A 107 -37.64 -11.61 7.83
CA GLN A 107 -36.69 -12.43 7.07
C GLN A 107 -35.27 -12.31 7.64
N ILE A 108 -34.85 -11.11 8.06
CA ILE A 108 -33.54 -10.90 8.69
C ILE A 108 -33.47 -11.61 10.05
N GLU A 109 -34.49 -11.49 10.90
CA GLU A 109 -34.56 -12.20 12.19
C GLU A 109 -34.58 -13.72 12.00
N HIS A 110 -35.33 -14.21 11.02
CA HIS A 110 -35.34 -15.64 10.68
C HIS A 110 -33.96 -16.13 10.23
N SER A 111 -33.22 -15.31 9.47
CA SER A 111 -31.93 -15.72 8.90
C SER A 111 -30.77 -15.59 9.88
N PHE A 112 -30.74 -14.54 10.70
CA PHE A 112 -29.59 -14.19 11.55
C PHE A 112 -29.88 -14.35 13.06
N GLY A 113 -31.12 -14.66 13.44
CA GLY A 113 -31.55 -14.85 14.81
C GLY A 113 -31.82 -13.54 15.56
N ALA A 114 -31.82 -13.62 16.88
CA ALA A 114 -32.09 -12.48 17.75
C ALA A 114 -30.95 -11.45 17.70
N THR A 115 -31.32 -10.17 17.71
CA THR A 115 -30.42 -9.01 17.71
C THR A 115 -30.58 -8.20 18.99
N HIS A 116 -29.59 -7.35 19.30
CA HIS A 116 -29.79 -6.24 20.24
C HIS A 116 -30.93 -5.32 19.75
N PRO A 117 -31.56 -4.55 20.66
CA PRO A 117 -32.58 -3.57 20.28
C PRO A 117 -32.08 -2.65 19.17
N GLY A 118 -32.87 -2.49 18.12
CA GLY A 118 -32.48 -1.65 16.99
C GLY A 118 -32.38 -0.17 17.38
N VAL A 119 -31.52 0.54 16.66
CA VAL A 119 -31.20 1.94 16.93
C VAL A 119 -31.81 2.80 15.83
N TYR A 120 -32.58 3.82 16.21
CA TYR A 120 -33.17 4.77 15.26
C TYR A 120 -32.30 6.03 15.14
N ASP A 121 -31.87 6.33 13.92
CA ASP A 121 -31.20 7.57 13.55
C ASP A 121 -32.22 8.52 12.91
N ALA A 122 -32.76 9.44 13.72
CA ALA A 122 -33.74 10.42 13.29
C ALA A 122 -33.19 11.42 12.24
N ALA A 123 -31.88 11.68 12.23
CA ALA A 123 -31.29 12.58 11.24
C ALA A 123 -31.26 11.94 9.85
N LYS A 124 -31.01 10.62 9.79
CA LYS A 124 -30.96 9.86 8.54
C LYS A 124 -32.29 9.20 8.17
N GLN A 125 -33.27 9.23 9.07
CA GLN A 125 -34.54 8.51 8.88
C GLN A 125 -34.28 7.01 8.65
N LEU A 126 -33.33 6.45 9.40
CA LEU A 126 -32.89 5.06 9.29
C LEU A 126 -33.03 4.35 10.63
N PHE A 127 -33.60 3.15 10.59
CA PHE A 127 -33.58 2.21 11.70
C PHE A 127 -32.53 1.14 11.42
N ALA A 128 -31.62 0.91 12.37
CA ALA A 128 -30.51 -0.01 12.22
C ALA A 128 -30.66 -1.22 13.14
N LEU A 129 -30.50 -2.42 12.57
CA LEU A 129 -30.30 -3.66 13.30
C LEU A 129 -28.83 -4.05 13.26
N HIS A 130 -28.27 -4.38 14.42
CA HIS A 130 -26.85 -4.66 14.58
C HIS A 130 -26.62 -6.10 15.03
N PHE A 131 -25.93 -6.85 14.19
CA PHE A 131 -25.38 -8.16 14.50
C PHE A 131 -23.85 -8.03 14.57
N ARG A 132 -23.21 -9.05 15.16
CA ARG A 132 -21.76 -9.12 15.11
C ARG A 132 -21.30 -9.25 13.65
N GLY A 133 -20.53 -8.28 13.19
CA GLY A 133 -20.04 -8.18 11.81
C GLY A 133 -21.03 -7.73 10.75
N LEU A 134 -22.29 -7.46 11.10
CA LEU A 134 -23.34 -7.09 10.13
C LEU A 134 -24.24 -6.00 10.67
N SER A 135 -24.63 -5.06 9.81
CA SER A 135 -25.67 -4.08 10.11
C SER A 135 -26.64 -3.96 8.96
N PHE A 136 -27.93 -3.92 9.28
CA PHE A 136 -29.02 -3.75 8.33
C PHE A 136 -29.73 -2.43 8.61
N TYR A 137 -29.98 -1.66 7.55
CA TYR A 137 -30.62 -0.36 7.65
C TYR A 137 -31.95 -0.38 6.92
N PHE A 138 -32.98 0.05 7.62
CA PHE A 138 -34.37 0.14 7.15
C PHE A 138 -34.75 1.61 7.07
N PRO A 139 -35.26 2.10 5.94
CA PRO A 139 -35.78 3.45 5.84
C PRO A 139 -37.04 3.57 6.70
N VAL A 140 -37.16 4.68 7.44
CA VAL A 140 -38.28 4.96 8.34
C VAL A 140 -38.90 6.30 7.98
N ASP A 141 -40.23 6.38 7.92
CA ASP A 141 -40.91 7.66 7.75
C ASP A 141 -40.93 8.46 9.07
N SER A 142 -40.66 9.76 8.96
CA SER A 142 -40.44 10.75 10.03
C SER A 142 -41.56 10.94 11.06
N LYS A 143 -42.67 10.23 10.93
CA LYS A 143 -43.82 10.29 11.85
C LYS A 143 -43.72 9.37 13.06
N LEU A 144 -42.65 8.57 13.16
CA LEU A 144 -42.44 7.65 14.28
C LEU A 144 -41.90 8.39 15.52
N HIS A 145 -42.72 8.47 16.58
CA HIS A 145 -42.40 9.16 17.83
C HIS A 145 -41.41 8.36 18.69
N SER A 146 -40.58 9.06 19.46
CA SER A 146 -39.49 8.57 20.33
C SER A 146 -39.89 7.63 21.49
N GLY A 147 -41.11 7.08 21.50
CA GLY A 147 -41.64 6.21 22.56
C GLY A 147 -41.54 4.70 22.32
N TYR A 148 -40.97 4.24 21.21
CA TYR A 148 -40.88 2.80 20.88
C TYR A 148 -39.73 2.13 21.64
N ALA A 149 -39.85 2.04 22.96
CA ALA A 149 -38.89 1.36 23.85
C ALA A 149 -39.06 -0.17 23.90
N HIS A 150 -40.01 -0.76 23.16
CA HIS A 150 -40.33 -2.18 23.24
C HIS A 150 -40.50 -2.83 21.87
N GLY A 151 -39.39 -3.34 21.32
CA GLY A 151 -39.39 -4.43 20.34
C GLY A 151 -39.81 -4.10 18.90
N LEU A 152 -39.30 -4.91 17.98
CA LEU A 152 -39.41 -4.76 16.52
C LEU A 152 -40.84 -4.87 15.98
N GLY A 153 -41.75 -5.51 16.74
CA GLY A 153 -43.15 -5.70 16.36
C GLY A 153 -44.03 -4.44 16.36
N SER A 154 -43.50 -3.28 16.78
CA SER A 154 -44.25 -2.01 16.82
C SER A 154 -43.96 -1.09 15.62
N LEU A 155 -43.01 -1.44 14.75
CA LEU A 155 -42.65 -0.67 13.56
C LEU A 155 -43.64 -0.97 12.42
N VAL A 156 -44.78 -0.30 12.41
CA VAL A 156 -45.75 -0.35 11.31
C VAL A 156 -45.60 0.92 10.45
N PHE A 157 -45.14 0.75 9.21
CA PHE A 157 -45.08 1.84 8.23
C PHE A 157 -46.45 2.07 7.59
N LEU A 158 -46.66 3.26 7.01
CA LEU A 158 -47.94 3.85 6.55
C LEU A 158 -48.87 2.94 5.72
N ASN A 159 -48.38 1.79 5.25
CA ASN A 159 -49.06 0.89 4.32
C ASN A 159 -49.38 -0.49 4.93
N GLY A 160 -49.00 -0.73 6.20
CA GLY A 160 -49.10 -2.05 6.83
C GLY A 160 -48.08 -3.10 6.33
N ALA A 161 -47.19 -2.72 5.40
CA ALA A 161 -46.12 -3.57 4.91
C ALA A 161 -44.90 -3.53 5.83
N SER A 162 -44.27 -4.68 6.05
CA SER A 162 -43.01 -4.80 6.79
C SER A 162 -41.91 -4.04 6.03
N PRO A 163 -41.08 -3.22 6.71
CA PRO A 163 -40.01 -2.48 6.06
C PRO A 163 -38.97 -3.45 5.50
N VAL A 164 -38.39 -3.08 4.35
CA VAL A 164 -37.32 -3.85 3.71
C VAL A 164 -35.99 -3.15 3.89
N VAL A 165 -34.92 -3.94 3.99
CA VAL A 165 -33.55 -3.43 4.06
C VAL A 165 -33.27 -2.55 2.84
N SER A 166 -32.81 -1.32 3.06
CA SER A 166 -32.31 -0.44 2.00
C SER A 166 -30.80 -0.57 1.84
N LYS A 167 -30.09 -0.86 2.93
CA LYS A 167 -28.63 -0.97 2.97
C LYS A 167 -28.17 -2.01 3.97
N MET A 168 -27.09 -2.70 3.64
CA MET A 168 -26.35 -3.58 4.54
C MET A 168 -24.89 -3.14 4.61
N SER A 169 -24.28 -3.29 5.79
CA SER A 169 -22.84 -3.19 5.98
C SER A 169 -22.30 -4.48 6.60
N LEU A 170 -21.23 -5.02 6.02
CA LEU A 170 -20.41 -6.12 6.53
C LEU A 170 -19.05 -5.57 6.93
N TYR A 171 -18.62 -5.90 8.15
CA TYR A 171 -17.40 -5.40 8.77
C TYR A 171 -16.88 -6.40 9.81
N ALA A 172 -15.68 -6.19 10.33
CA ALA A 172 -15.12 -7.02 11.39
C ALA A 172 -15.41 -6.41 12.76
N GLY A 173 -15.84 -7.22 13.73
CA GLY A 173 -16.13 -6.79 15.09
C GLY A 173 -17.57 -6.35 15.30
N SER A 174 -17.78 -5.60 16.38
CA SER A 174 -19.14 -5.38 16.91
C SER A 174 -19.88 -4.22 16.23
N ASN A 175 -19.18 -3.12 15.89
CA ASN A 175 -19.83 -1.86 15.52
C ASN A 175 -19.23 -1.24 14.25
N VAL A 176 -20.08 -0.68 13.37
CA VAL A 176 -19.65 0.04 12.15
C VAL A 176 -18.80 1.28 12.47
N SER A 177 -19.10 1.96 13.59
CA SER A 177 -18.42 3.20 14.01
C SER A 177 -16.98 2.98 14.50
N GLU A 178 -16.64 1.78 14.94
CA GLU A 178 -15.30 1.41 15.42
C GLU A 178 -14.52 0.62 14.35
N ASN A 179 -15.02 0.60 13.11
CA ASN A 179 -14.51 -0.28 12.07
C ASN A 179 -13.10 0.12 11.63
N ARG A 180 -12.11 -0.57 12.21
CA ARG A 180 -10.71 -0.56 11.79
C ARG A 180 -10.50 -1.69 10.79
N ALA A 181 -9.69 -1.44 9.77
CA ALA A 181 -9.30 -2.50 8.86
C ALA A 181 -8.65 -3.68 9.60
N PRO A 182 -9.13 -4.92 9.39
CA PRO A 182 -8.48 -6.11 9.95
C PRO A 182 -7.04 -6.28 9.47
N SER A 183 -6.27 -7.10 10.18
CA SER A 183 -5.00 -7.59 9.65
C SER A 183 -5.21 -8.38 8.36
N LEU A 184 -4.21 -8.38 7.46
CA LEU A 184 -4.26 -9.20 6.25
C LEU A 184 -4.54 -10.68 6.63
N PRO A 185 -5.65 -11.29 6.19
CA PRO A 185 -5.97 -12.67 6.51
C PRO A 185 -4.95 -13.64 5.89
N LEU A 186 -4.70 -14.77 6.56
CA LEU A 186 -3.76 -15.79 6.04
C LEU A 186 -4.18 -16.33 4.66
N ALA A 187 -5.49 -16.48 4.42
CA ALA A 187 -6.03 -16.88 3.12
C ALA A 187 -5.64 -15.91 1.98
N CYS A 188 -5.36 -14.64 2.31
CA CYS A 188 -4.93 -13.61 1.37
C CYS A 188 -3.40 -13.57 1.18
N TYR A 189 -2.61 -14.45 1.80
CA TYR A 189 -1.14 -14.38 1.66
C TYR A 189 -0.65 -14.92 0.32
N HIS A 190 -1.38 -15.85 -0.30
CA HIS A 190 -1.05 -16.46 -1.59
C HIS A 190 0.44 -16.89 -1.72
N ARG A 191 1.01 -17.40 -0.62
CA ARG A 191 2.43 -17.81 -0.52
C ARG A 191 3.44 -16.70 -0.85
N GLN A 192 3.03 -15.44 -0.68
CA GLN A 192 3.89 -14.27 -0.84
C GLN A 192 4.49 -13.86 0.49
N MET A 193 5.52 -13.03 0.40
CA MET A 193 6.12 -12.36 1.54
C MET A 193 5.67 -10.91 1.59
N TYR A 194 5.40 -10.39 2.77
CA TYR A 194 4.92 -9.03 2.98
C TYR A 194 5.85 -8.27 3.90
N LEU A 195 5.89 -6.95 3.71
CA LEU A 195 6.68 -6.05 4.54
C LEU A 195 5.85 -5.55 5.72
N GLU A 196 6.40 -5.65 6.93
CA GLU A 196 5.88 -4.98 8.12
C GLU A 196 6.57 -3.62 8.33
N SER A 197 7.91 -3.57 8.17
CA SER A 197 8.64 -2.30 8.14
C SER A 197 10.00 -2.43 7.47
N ALA A 198 10.51 -1.32 6.92
CA ALA A 198 11.84 -1.20 6.33
C ALA A 198 12.63 -0.07 7.00
N THR A 199 13.72 -0.39 7.68
CA THR A 199 14.65 0.63 8.19
C THR A 199 15.77 0.84 7.18
N VAL A 200 15.96 2.06 6.68
CA VAL A 200 17.13 2.38 5.84
C VAL A 200 18.36 2.51 6.74
N MET A 201 19.38 1.70 6.46
CA MET A 201 20.61 1.68 7.25
C MET A 201 21.58 2.72 6.69
N ARG A 202 21.85 3.74 7.49
CA ARG A 202 22.77 4.85 7.16
C ARG A 202 24.08 4.68 7.90
N SER A 203 25.17 5.07 7.25
CA SER A 203 26.50 5.17 7.88
C SER A 203 26.61 6.49 8.66
N SER A 204 27.60 6.57 9.56
CA SER A 204 27.96 7.79 10.27
C SER A 204 28.44 8.93 9.35
N TYR A 205 28.69 8.63 8.08
CA TYR A 205 29.16 9.61 7.08
C TYR A 205 28.03 10.01 6.11
N GLY A 206 26.77 9.68 6.41
CA GLY A 206 25.64 10.06 5.55
C GLY A 206 25.52 9.24 4.25
N HIS A 207 26.14 8.06 4.16
CA HIS A 207 25.91 7.13 3.04
C HIS A 207 25.00 5.98 3.43
N THR A 208 24.10 5.57 2.52
CA THR A 208 23.24 4.40 2.69
C THR A 208 24.04 3.12 2.53
N LYS A 209 23.90 2.20 3.48
CA LYS A 209 24.50 0.86 3.42
C LYS A 209 23.55 -0.17 2.81
N GLY A 210 22.26 -0.05 3.11
CA GLY A 210 21.26 -1.05 2.76
C GLY A 210 19.95 -0.87 3.52
N LEU A 211 19.16 -1.95 3.56
CA LEU A 211 17.84 -2.02 4.16
C LEU A 211 17.79 -3.13 5.22
N LYS A 212 17.14 -2.86 6.35
CA LYS A 212 16.74 -3.86 7.34
C LYS A 212 15.24 -4.03 7.30
N LEU A 213 14.77 -5.21 6.92
CA LEU A 213 13.38 -5.51 6.61
C LEU A 213 12.79 -6.43 7.67
N LYS A 214 11.68 -6.02 8.28
CA LYS A 214 10.79 -6.90 9.05
C LYS A 214 9.73 -7.44 8.10
N LEU A 215 9.74 -8.76 7.93
CA LEU A 215 8.97 -9.46 6.92
C LEU A 215 8.02 -10.45 7.60
N PHE A 216 6.90 -10.71 6.95
CA PHE A 216 5.98 -11.77 7.38
C PHE A 216 5.42 -12.57 6.22
N THR A 217 5.12 -13.84 6.48
CA THR A 217 4.54 -14.78 5.52
C THR A 217 3.78 -15.88 6.25
N GLU A 218 3.21 -16.82 5.51
CA GLU A 218 2.51 -17.98 6.03
C GLU A 218 3.55 -18.98 6.54
N GLY A 219 3.43 -19.36 7.82
CA GLY A 219 4.35 -20.30 8.46
C GLY A 219 4.26 -21.70 7.86
N SER A 220 5.34 -22.47 7.99
CA SER A 220 5.42 -23.84 7.48
C SER A 220 4.33 -24.76 8.07
N GLY A 221 3.68 -25.53 7.20
CA GLY A 221 2.63 -26.51 7.53
C GLY A 221 3.07 -27.72 8.38
N ARG A 222 4.21 -27.64 9.08
CA ARG A 222 4.55 -28.61 10.15
C ARG A 222 3.70 -28.40 11.40
N ALA A 223 3.07 -27.24 11.55
CA ALA A 223 2.03 -27.00 12.54
C ALA A 223 0.66 -27.39 11.98
N LEU A 224 -0.23 -27.90 12.83
CA LEU A 224 -1.62 -28.26 12.49
C LEU A 224 -2.45 -27.06 12.01
N GLU A 225 -2.01 -25.83 12.28
CA GLU A 225 -2.70 -24.60 11.91
C GLU A 225 -1.75 -23.64 11.17
N PRO A 226 -2.20 -23.04 10.05
CA PRO A 226 -1.51 -21.93 9.41
C PRO A 226 -1.36 -20.77 10.41
N ARG A 227 -0.14 -20.23 10.53
CA ARG A 227 0.15 -19.10 11.42
C ARG A 227 1.02 -18.08 10.72
N ARG A 228 0.85 -16.81 11.07
CA ARG A 228 1.74 -15.74 10.61
C ARG A 228 3.14 -15.97 11.17
N GLN A 229 4.14 -16.08 10.30
CA GLN A 229 5.54 -16.14 10.66
C GLN A 229 6.21 -14.81 10.36
N CYS A 230 6.94 -14.25 11.32
CA CYS A 230 7.70 -13.01 11.17
C CYS A 230 9.21 -13.28 11.27
N PHE A 231 10.01 -12.55 10.50
CA PHE A 231 11.47 -12.63 10.56
C PHE A 231 12.10 -11.32 10.06
N THR A 232 13.39 -11.17 10.29
CA THR A 232 14.16 -10.00 9.86
C THR A 232 15.23 -10.40 8.85
N ARG A 233 15.39 -9.60 7.80
CA ARG A 233 16.42 -9.75 6.77
C ARG A 233 17.11 -8.42 6.53
N GLU A 234 18.36 -8.48 6.12
CA GLU A 234 19.15 -7.31 5.75
C GLU A 234 19.57 -7.47 4.29
N LEU A 235 19.45 -6.40 3.53
CA LEU A 235 19.93 -6.31 2.15
C LEU A 235 20.92 -5.16 2.07
N LEU A 236 22.09 -5.40 1.50
CA LEU A 236 23.17 -4.43 1.42
C LEU A 236 23.44 -4.06 -0.04
N PHE A 237 23.99 -2.87 -0.25
CA PHE A 237 24.63 -2.59 -1.53
C PHE A 237 25.83 -3.50 -1.73
N GLY A 238 25.94 -4.07 -2.93
CA GLY A 238 26.93 -5.09 -3.24
C GLY A 238 26.40 -6.53 -3.18
N ASP A 239 25.23 -6.78 -2.59
CA ASP A 239 24.62 -8.12 -2.59
C ASP A 239 24.31 -8.60 -4.00
N SER A 240 24.56 -9.87 -4.29
CA SER A 240 24.25 -10.46 -5.59
C SER A 240 22.75 -10.69 -5.77
N CYS A 241 22.32 -10.97 -7.01
CA CYS A 241 20.95 -11.43 -7.28
C CYS A 241 20.56 -12.65 -6.42
N GLU A 242 21.50 -13.57 -6.19
CA GLU A 242 21.30 -14.79 -5.39
C GLU A 242 21.14 -14.47 -3.90
N ASP A 243 21.94 -13.54 -3.36
CA ASP A 243 21.83 -13.10 -1.97
C ASP A 243 20.45 -12.47 -1.72
N VAL A 244 20.02 -11.57 -2.62
CA VAL A 244 18.71 -10.91 -2.50
C VAL A 244 17.58 -11.93 -2.63
N ALA A 245 17.64 -12.85 -3.60
CA ALA A 245 16.62 -13.89 -3.78
C ALA A 245 16.59 -14.89 -2.62
N THR A 246 17.73 -15.18 -1.99
CA THR A 246 17.81 -16.03 -0.80
C THR A 246 17.14 -15.37 0.41
N ASN A 247 17.30 -14.06 0.55
CA ASN A 247 16.71 -13.31 1.66
C ASN A 247 15.21 -13.03 1.46
N LEU A 248 14.77 -12.71 0.23
CA LEU A 248 13.40 -12.27 -0.07
C LEU A 248 12.52 -13.28 -0.82
N GLY A 249 13.12 -14.35 -1.35
CA GLY A 249 12.46 -15.22 -2.32
C GLY A 249 12.49 -14.65 -3.74
N ALA A 250 11.76 -15.32 -4.64
CA ALA A 250 11.67 -14.91 -6.04
C ALA A 250 10.94 -13.56 -6.18
N PRO A 251 11.42 -12.65 -7.04
CA PRO A 251 10.73 -11.40 -7.31
C PRO A 251 9.41 -11.65 -8.06
N ASN A 252 8.43 -10.76 -7.88
CA ASN A 252 7.17 -10.84 -8.60
C ASN A 252 7.34 -10.55 -10.10
N ARG A 253 8.33 -9.71 -10.45
CA ARG A 253 8.70 -9.42 -11.83
C ARG A 253 10.19 -9.15 -11.94
N ILE A 254 10.77 -9.57 -13.06
CA ILE A 254 12.13 -9.22 -13.47
C ILE A 254 12.02 -8.31 -14.69
N PHE A 255 12.70 -7.16 -14.67
CA PHE A 255 12.72 -6.22 -15.78
C PHE A 255 14.16 -5.86 -16.17
N PHE A 256 14.46 -5.96 -17.47
CA PHE A 256 15.77 -5.62 -18.01
C PHE A 256 15.75 -4.19 -18.53
N LYS A 257 16.64 -3.34 -18.00
CA LYS A 257 16.78 -1.95 -18.41
C LYS A 257 17.43 -1.88 -19.79
N SER A 258 16.62 -2.02 -20.84
CA SER A 258 17.04 -1.97 -22.24
C SER A 258 17.47 -0.55 -22.66
N GLU A 259 16.80 0.47 -22.13
CA GLU A 259 17.07 1.87 -22.41
C GLU A 259 17.49 2.63 -21.16
N ASP A 260 18.50 3.48 -21.32
CA ASP A 260 18.91 4.43 -20.29
C ASP A 260 18.93 5.82 -20.89
N LYS A 261 17.76 6.48 -20.87
CA LYS A 261 17.54 7.80 -21.46
C LYS A 261 18.45 8.88 -20.84
N MET A 262 18.96 8.65 -19.64
CA MET A 262 19.91 9.55 -18.97
C MET A 262 21.37 9.37 -19.43
N LYS A 263 21.69 8.36 -20.27
CA LYS A 263 23.03 8.19 -20.86
C LYS A 263 23.47 9.39 -21.71
N ILE A 264 22.55 10.24 -22.16
CA ILE A 264 22.90 11.48 -22.88
C ILE A 264 23.80 12.42 -22.05
N HIS A 265 23.77 12.31 -20.73
CA HIS A 265 24.60 13.10 -19.81
C HIS A 265 25.93 12.42 -19.46
N SER A 266 26.14 11.17 -19.87
CA SER A 266 27.42 10.47 -19.69
C SER A 266 28.43 10.86 -20.76
N SER A 267 29.73 10.85 -20.42
CA SER A 267 30.81 11.14 -21.37
C SER A 267 30.77 10.18 -22.56
N SER A 268 31.17 10.66 -23.75
CA SER A 268 31.17 9.88 -25.01
C SER A 268 31.89 8.54 -24.92
N ILE A 269 32.99 8.50 -24.15
CA ILE A 269 33.80 7.28 -23.91
C ILE A 269 33.01 6.24 -23.08
N ASN A 270 32.29 6.67 -22.04
CA ASN A 270 31.48 5.79 -21.21
C ASN A 270 30.22 5.28 -21.93
N ARG A 271 29.65 6.08 -22.86
CA ARG A 271 28.52 5.66 -23.70
C ARG A 271 28.85 4.46 -24.59
N GLN A 272 30.05 4.43 -25.17
CA GLN A 272 30.47 3.35 -26.08
C GLN A 272 30.83 2.04 -25.34
N ALA A 273 31.32 2.13 -24.10
CA ALA A 273 31.74 0.95 -23.32
C ALA A 273 30.59 0.14 -22.70
N GLN A 274 29.40 0.74 -22.48
CA GLN A 274 28.28 0.14 -21.74
C GLN A 274 27.16 -0.47 -22.62
N SER A 275 27.39 -0.72 -23.91
CA SER A 275 26.28 -1.03 -24.85
C SER A 275 25.88 -2.52 -24.96
N LYS A 276 26.49 -3.45 -24.22
CA LYS A 276 26.23 -4.90 -24.39
C LYS A 276 25.42 -5.58 -23.29
N ARG A 277 25.17 -4.93 -22.15
CA ARG A 277 24.44 -5.54 -21.03
C ARG A 277 23.49 -4.54 -20.38
N SER A 278 22.32 -5.02 -19.99
CA SER A 278 21.26 -4.25 -19.34
C SER A 278 21.24 -4.52 -17.84
N ASP A 279 21.10 -3.46 -17.05
CA ASP A 279 20.86 -3.58 -15.62
C ASP A 279 19.53 -4.33 -15.40
N ILE A 280 19.42 -5.02 -14.26
CA ILE A 280 18.30 -5.91 -13.98
C ILE A 280 17.54 -5.38 -12.76
N PHE A 281 16.22 -5.27 -12.88
CA PHE A 281 15.33 -4.97 -11.77
C PHE A 281 14.68 -6.24 -11.25
N PHE A 282 14.73 -6.45 -9.94
CA PHE A 282 13.83 -7.34 -9.22
C PHE A 282 12.75 -6.49 -8.56
N ASN A 283 11.49 -6.72 -8.94
CA ASN A 283 10.34 -6.01 -8.38
C ASN A 283 9.64 -6.89 -7.35
N TYR A 284 9.55 -6.40 -6.11
CA TYR A 284 8.85 -7.06 -5.00
C TYR A 284 7.60 -6.25 -4.64
N PHE A 285 6.51 -6.52 -5.34
CA PHE A 285 5.27 -5.74 -5.28
C PHE A 285 4.67 -5.72 -3.87
N THR A 286 4.64 -6.86 -3.19
CA THR A 286 4.11 -6.99 -1.82
C THR A 286 4.99 -6.36 -0.74
N LEU A 287 6.24 -6.03 -1.07
CA LEU A 287 7.16 -5.32 -0.20
C LEU A 287 7.21 -3.81 -0.49
N GLY A 288 6.72 -3.40 -1.67
CA GLY A 288 6.87 -2.02 -2.14
C GLY A 288 8.32 -1.66 -2.50
N ILE A 289 9.14 -2.64 -2.88
CA ILE A 289 10.58 -2.47 -3.09
C ILE A 289 10.98 -2.95 -4.49
N ASP A 290 11.77 -2.12 -5.19
CA ASP A 290 12.56 -2.57 -6.34
C ASP A 290 14.05 -2.61 -6.00
N VAL A 291 14.75 -3.63 -6.49
CA VAL A 291 16.20 -3.79 -6.38
C VAL A 291 16.80 -3.76 -7.77
N LEU A 292 17.72 -2.82 -8.03
CA LEU A 292 18.44 -2.70 -9.29
C LEU A 292 19.86 -3.25 -9.15
N PHE A 293 20.18 -4.22 -10.00
CA PHE A 293 21.47 -4.86 -10.11
C PHE A 293 22.26 -4.29 -11.28
N ASP A 294 23.56 -4.08 -11.04
CA ASP A 294 24.49 -3.68 -12.08
C ASP A 294 24.73 -4.81 -13.08
N ALA A 295 24.59 -4.53 -14.37
CA ALA A 295 24.72 -5.55 -15.41
C ALA A 295 26.12 -6.20 -15.47
N ARG A 296 27.16 -5.48 -15.02
CA ARG A 296 28.55 -5.94 -15.08
C ARG A 296 28.92 -6.73 -13.83
N THR A 297 28.60 -6.23 -12.64
CA THR A 297 28.98 -6.89 -11.38
C THR A 297 27.91 -7.86 -10.87
N GLN A 298 26.68 -7.79 -11.39
CA GLN A 298 25.51 -8.56 -10.90
C GLN A 298 25.22 -8.31 -9.41
N THR A 299 25.57 -7.12 -8.93
CA THR A 299 25.37 -6.71 -7.53
C THR A 299 24.39 -5.56 -7.42
N CYS A 300 23.65 -5.52 -6.31
CA CYS A 300 22.72 -4.46 -5.97
C CYS A 300 23.45 -3.10 -5.92
N LYS A 301 22.93 -2.13 -6.66
CA LYS A 301 23.43 -0.74 -6.67
C LYS A 301 22.37 0.30 -6.34
N LYS A 302 21.09 -0.08 -6.33
CA LYS A 302 19.98 0.85 -6.07
C LYS A 302 18.77 0.12 -5.51
N PHE A 303 18.11 0.75 -4.54
CA PHE A 303 16.79 0.38 -4.03
C PHE A 303 15.78 1.47 -4.39
N ILE A 304 14.54 1.10 -4.68
CA ILE A 304 13.42 2.05 -4.84
C ILE A 304 12.33 1.64 -3.87
N LEU A 305 11.93 2.55 -2.98
CA LEU A 305 10.91 2.34 -1.96
C LEU A 305 9.65 3.08 -2.39
N HIS A 306 8.57 2.36 -2.66
CA HIS A 306 7.30 2.92 -3.17
C HIS A 306 6.30 3.16 -2.03
N THR A 307 5.65 4.31 -2.01
CA THR A 307 4.64 4.64 -0.98
C THR A 307 3.22 4.29 -1.39
N ASN A 308 2.97 3.98 -2.67
CA ASN A 308 1.69 3.56 -3.21
C ASN A 308 0.51 4.52 -2.92
N TYR A 309 0.70 5.83 -3.10
CA TYR A 309 -0.40 6.79 -3.05
C TYR A 309 -1.32 6.70 -4.27
N PRO A 310 -2.65 6.80 -4.09
CA PRO A 310 -3.58 7.07 -5.18
C PRO A 310 -3.17 8.33 -5.95
N GLY A 311 -3.46 8.38 -7.25
CA GLY A 311 -3.02 9.48 -8.12
C GLY A 311 -1.56 9.39 -8.56
N HIS A 312 -0.83 8.32 -8.20
CA HIS A 312 0.47 8.00 -8.79
C HIS A 312 0.33 6.96 -9.90
N PHE A 313 1.20 7.04 -10.91
CA PHE A 313 1.18 6.11 -12.05
C PHE A 313 1.33 4.63 -11.65
N ASN A 314 2.11 4.33 -10.61
CA ASN A 314 2.32 2.97 -10.12
C ASN A 314 1.31 2.56 -9.03
N PHE A 315 0.29 3.38 -8.74
CA PHE A 315 -0.73 3.02 -7.76
C PHE A 315 -1.34 1.66 -8.12
N ASN A 316 -1.65 0.85 -7.10
CA ASN A 316 -2.17 -0.51 -7.21
C ASN A 316 -1.17 -1.57 -7.73
N MET A 317 0.02 -1.17 -8.20
CA MET A 317 1.08 -2.11 -8.58
C MET A 317 1.86 -2.62 -7.37
N TYR A 318 2.03 -1.79 -6.36
CA TYR A 318 2.81 -2.08 -5.16
C TYR A 318 1.95 -2.05 -3.90
N HIS A 319 2.41 -2.70 -2.85
CA HIS A 319 2.03 -2.35 -1.49
C HIS A 319 2.87 -1.16 -1.03
N ARG A 320 2.40 -0.40 -0.05
CA ARG A 320 3.19 0.66 0.58
C ARG A 320 4.41 0.05 1.27
N CYS A 321 5.60 0.54 0.93
CA CYS A 321 6.81 0.25 1.66
C CYS A 321 6.83 1.09 2.93
N GLU A 322 6.62 0.46 4.09
CA GLU A 322 6.66 1.08 5.42
C GLU A 322 8.10 1.43 5.83
N PHE A 323 8.74 2.32 5.08
CA PHE A 323 10.12 2.71 5.32
C PHE A 323 10.24 3.76 6.43
N GLN A 324 11.39 3.76 7.09
CA GLN A 324 11.77 4.79 8.07
C GLN A 324 13.29 5.01 8.08
N PHE A 325 13.71 6.26 8.21
CA PHE A 325 15.11 6.65 8.48
C PHE A 325 15.23 8.11 8.90
N GLN A 326 16.41 8.49 9.37
CA GLN A 326 16.73 9.85 9.76
C GLN A 326 17.80 10.44 8.85
N LEU A 327 17.68 11.74 8.58
CA LEU A 327 18.69 12.55 7.92
C LEU A 327 19.13 13.67 8.83
N GLU A 328 20.41 14.00 8.80
CA GLU A 328 20.92 15.22 9.43
C GLU A 328 20.38 16.44 8.67
N SER A 329 19.92 17.44 9.41
CA SER A 329 19.38 18.66 8.85
C SER A 329 20.52 19.59 8.43
N ASP A 330 20.49 20.09 7.19
CA ASP A 330 21.48 21.08 6.71
C ASP A 330 21.14 22.49 7.19
N HIS A 331 19.86 22.72 7.51
CA HIS A 331 19.35 24.00 8.01
C HIS A 331 18.60 23.81 9.34
N PRO A 332 18.57 24.82 10.24
CA PRO A 332 17.87 24.72 11.52
C PRO A 332 16.39 24.38 11.32
N ILE A 333 15.86 23.43 12.10
CA ILE A 333 14.44 23.07 12.04
C ILE A 333 13.64 24.09 12.86
N GLY A 334 13.23 25.19 12.22
CA GLY A 334 12.33 26.19 12.82
C GLY A 334 12.83 27.63 12.69
N GLY A 335 12.25 28.37 11.75
CA GLY A 335 12.52 29.79 11.54
C GLY A 335 11.41 30.47 10.74
N GLY A 336 10.17 30.39 11.22
CA GLY A 336 9.01 31.03 10.60
C GLY A 336 8.15 31.79 11.61
N THR A 337 8.38 33.11 11.65
CA THR A 337 7.57 34.21 12.23
C THR A 337 7.67 34.55 13.73
N ASN A 338 8.14 35.79 13.96
CA ASN A 338 7.99 36.69 15.11
C ASN A 338 8.84 36.43 16.37
N ALA A 339 10.05 37.00 16.37
CA ALA A 339 10.57 37.72 17.54
C ALA A 339 11.67 38.70 17.10
N SER A 340 11.34 39.98 17.10
CA SER A 340 12.31 41.03 17.32
C SER A 340 12.89 40.84 18.72
N ASP A 341 14.07 40.24 18.84
CA ASP A 341 14.93 40.50 19.98
C ASP A 341 16.39 40.37 19.58
N ASN A 342 17.06 41.51 19.60
CA ASN A 342 18.50 41.62 19.57
C ASN A 342 19.04 40.99 20.86
N ASN A 343 19.55 39.76 20.80
CA ASN A 343 20.56 39.33 21.74
C ASN A 343 21.57 38.41 21.08
N LEU A 344 22.77 38.96 20.93
CA LEU A 344 23.97 38.31 20.43
C LEU A 344 24.55 37.45 21.57
N ASP A 345 23.92 36.31 21.86
CA ASP A 345 24.53 35.28 22.71
C ASP A 345 25.17 34.21 21.83
N LEU A 346 26.44 33.92 22.11
CA LEU A 346 27.23 32.86 21.48
C LEU A 346 26.54 31.50 21.71
N VAL A 347 25.81 31.02 20.71
CA VAL A 347 25.25 29.67 20.71
C VAL A 347 26.33 28.69 20.24
N THR A 348 26.83 27.88 21.17
CA THR A 348 27.64 26.69 20.90
C THR A 348 26.84 25.72 19.99
N PRO A 349 27.31 25.36 18.77
CA PRO A 349 26.55 24.49 17.87
C PRO A 349 26.72 23.04 18.33
N THR A 350 25.84 22.56 19.20
CA THR A 350 25.92 21.20 19.78
C THR A 350 24.67 20.35 19.61
N LYS A 351 23.66 20.85 18.89
CA LYS A 351 22.47 20.06 18.57
C LYS A 351 22.36 19.90 17.06
N THR A 352 22.88 18.78 16.55
CA THR A 352 22.58 18.34 15.19
C THR A 352 21.09 17.99 15.16
N ASP A 353 20.32 18.77 14.41
CA ASP A 353 18.90 18.48 14.20
C ASP A 353 18.75 17.35 13.18
N TYR A 354 17.75 16.50 13.37
CA TYR A 354 17.46 15.37 12.49
C TYR A 354 16.05 15.47 11.92
N VAL A 355 15.92 15.12 10.64
CA VAL A 355 14.64 14.98 9.94
C VAL A 355 14.27 13.50 9.92
N ASN A 356 13.08 13.17 10.44
CA ASN A 356 12.53 11.81 10.40
C ASN A 356 11.74 11.62 9.10
N LEU A 357 12.16 10.67 8.27
CA LEU A 357 11.47 10.31 7.04
C LEU A 357 10.73 8.99 7.21
N THR A 358 9.50 8.97 6.75
CA THR A 358 8.63 7.80 6.71
C THR A 358 7.88 7.74 5.38
N ALA A 359 7.16 6.65 5.15
CA ALA A 359 6.26 6.52 4.00
C ALA A 359 5.10 7.55 3.97
N TYR A 360 4.94 8.34 5.03
CA TYR A 360 3.86 9.31 5.21
C TYR A 360 4.32 10.78 5.21
N THR A 361 5.64 11.00 5.25
CA THR A 361 6.25 12.33 5.27
C THR A 361 5.92 13.09 3.99
N LYS A 362 5.54 14.37 4.12
CA LYS A 362 5.34 15.23 2.95
C LYS A 362 6.62 15.97 2.57
N TRP A 363 6.73 16.31 1.29
CA TRP A 363 7.91 16.98 0.75
C TRP A 363 8.09 18.39 1.31
N ASP A 364 7.01 19.17 1.39
CA ASP A 364 7.01 20.54 1.91
C ASP A 364 7.41 20.64 3.39
N GLU A 365 7.18 19.57 4.17
CA GLU A 365 7.62 19.49 5.57
C GLU A 365 9.14 19.35 5.71
N ILE A 366 9.83 18.75 4.72
CA ILE A 366 11.26 18.41 4.82
C ILE A 366 12.15 19.20 3.87
N SER A 367 11.59 19.75 2.79
CA SER A 367 12.38 20.38 1.71
C SER A 367 13.15 21.61 2.16
N GLY A 368 12.67 22.33 3.19
CA GLY A 368 13.36 23.50 3.73
C GLY A 368 14.55 23.17 4.64
N SER A 369 14.60 21.94 5.16
CA SER A 369 15.64 21.47 6.08
C SER A 369 16.81 20.78 5.36
N LEU A 370 16.59 20.36 4.12
CA LEU A 370 17.54 19.59 3.32
C LEU A 370 18.10 20.44 2.16
N ALA A 371 19.41 20.46 1.99
CA ALA A 371 20.09 21.12 0.86
C ALA A 371 19.91 20.33 -0.45
N THR A 372 18.68 20.30 -0.94
CA THR A 372 18.27 19.53 -2.13
C THR A 372 18.67 20.24 -3.43
N SER A 373 18.65 19.51 -4.55
CA SER A 373 18.91 20.08 -5.86
C SER A 373 17.99 21.27 -6.18
N GLU A 374 18.56 22.44 -6.53
CA GLU A 374 17.81 23.68 -6.81
C GLU A 374 16.72 23.52 -7.88
N ARG A 375 16.94 22.65 -8.86
CA ARG A 375 15.99 22.36 -9.94
C ARG A 375 15.67 20.87 -9.98
N PRO A 376 14.40 20.47 -9.79
CA PRO A 376 14.02 19.07 -9.90
C PRO A 376 14.06 18.59 -11.35
N VAL A 377 14.30 17.29 -11.51
CA VAL A 377 14.07 16.60 -12.79
C VAL A 377 12.59 16.30 -12.92
N VAL A 378 11.96 16.71 -14.03
CA VAL A 378 10.56 16.40 -14.29
C VAL A 378 10.44 15.02 -14.91
N LEU A 379 9.71 14.12 -14.25
CA LEU A 379 9.50 12.75 -14.72
C LEU A 379 8.12 12.62 -15.38
N HIS A 380 8.12 12.49 -16.71
CA HIS A 380 6.93 12.14 -17.48
C HIS A 380 6.94 10.65 -17.82
N ARG A 381 5.98 9.91 -17.26
CA ARG A 381 5.71 8.52 -17.67
C ARG A 381 4.73 8.55 -18.85
N ALA A 382 5.23 8.42 -20.07
CA ALA A 382 4.40 8.19 -21.26
C ALA A 382 4.58 6.72 -21.69
N SER A 383 3.48 5.98 -21.80
CA SER A 383 3.52 4.62 -22.32
C SER A 383 3.61 4.62 -23.85
N SER A 384 4.39 3.70 -24.41
CA SER A 384 4.44 3.46 -25.87
C SER A 384 3.17 2.78 -26.41
N THR A 385 2.29 2.26 -25.55
CA THR A 385 1.10 1.47 -25.94
C THR A 385 -0.23 2.18 -25.64
N ASN A 386 -0.31 3.50 -25.83
CA ASN A 386 -1.56 4.27 -25.77
C ASN A 386 -2.28 4.29 -24.40
N THR A 387 -1.52 4.13 -23.31
CA THR A 387 -1.95 4.42 -21.94
C THR A 387 -1.27 5.71 -21.48
N ALA A 388 -1.84 6.86 -21.87
CA ALA A 388 -1.38 8.15 -21.37
C ALA A 388 -1.51 8.16 -19.83
N ASN A 389 -0.44 8.51 -19.12
CA ASN A 389 -0.48 8.68 -17.68
C ASN A 389 -1.48 9.81 -17.34
N PRO A 390 -2.62 9.49 -16.69
CA PRO A 390 -3.68 10.47 -16.45
C PRO A 390 -3.33 11.46 -15.33
N PHE A 391 -2.30 11.17 -14.53
CA PHE A 391 -1.97 11.91 -13.32
C PHE A 391 -0.92 13.01 -13.51
N GLY A 392 -0.40 13.18 -14.73
CA GLY A 392 0.64 14.15 -15.02
C GLY A 392 2.03 13.73 -14.55
N SER A 393 2.97 14.68 -14.55
CA SER A 393 4.37 14.46 -14.16
C SER A 393 4.59 14.51 -12.66
N THR A 394 5.65 13.84 -12.22
CA THR A 394 6.22 13.98 -10.88
C THR A 394 7.55 14.73 -10.94
N PHE A 395 8.02 15.23 -9.79
CA PHE A 395 9.28 15.96 -9.66
C PHE A 395 10.28 15.15 -8.86
N CYS A 396 11.50 14.98 -9.39
CA CYS A 396 12.57 14.25 -8.74
C CYS A 396 13.61 15.20 -8.17
N TYR A 397 13.79 15.17 -6.85
CA TYR A 397 14.78 15.98 -6.13
C TYR A 397 15.93 15.10 -5.65
N GLY A 398 17.16 15.48 -5.99
CA GLY A 398 18.36 14.79 -5.52
C GLY A 398 18.82 15.34 -4.18
N TYR A 399 19.21 14.45 -3.27
CA TYR A 399 19.84 14.80 -2.01
C TYR A 399 20.82 13.70 -1.59
N GLN A 400 22.10 14.03 -1.46
CA GLN A 400 23.16 13.04 -1.18
C GLN A 400 23.04 11.82 -2.13
N ASP A 401 22.88 10.62 -1.58
CA ASP A 401 22.69 9.33 -2.26
C ASP A 401 21.21 8.91 -2.38
N LEU A 402 20.30 9.90 -2.31
CA LEU A 402 18.86 9.75 -2.35
C LEU A 402 18.25 10.53 -3.53
N ILE A 403 17.13 10.04 -4.04
CA ILE A 403 16.25 10.78 -4.94
C ILE A 403 14.82 10.65 -4.42
N PHE A 404 14.16 11.79 -4.19
CA PHE A 404 12.77 11.88 -3.81
C PHE A 404 11.91 12.13 -5.05
N GLU A 405 11.01 11.21 -5.37
CA GLU A 405 9.97 11.44 -6.38
C GLU A 405 8.72 12.01 -5.70
N VAL A 406 8.36 13.24 -6.05
CA VAL A 406 7.32 14.03 -5.39
C VAL A 406 6.16 14.25 -6.35
N MET A 407 4.95 14.00 -5.85
CA MET A 407 3.70 14.23 -6.56
C MET A 407 3.26 15.70 -6.47
N PRO A 408 2.37 16.18 -7.34
CA PRO A 408 1.85 17.55 -7.29
C PRO A 408 1.19 17.96 -5.96
N ASN A 409 0.72 16.99 -5.16
CA ASN A 409 0.12 17.19 -3.84
C ASN A 409 1.13 17.10 -2.68
N ASN A 410 2.43 17.24 -2.96
CA ASN A 410 3.56 17.15 -2.02
C ASN A 410 3.78 15.79 -1.35
N HIS A 411 3.00 14.76 -1.68
CA HIS A 411 3.31 13.41 -1.21
C HIS A 411 4.52 12.85 -1.96
N ILE A 412 5.41 12.19 -1.21
CA ILE A 412 6.56 11.48 -1.77
C ILE A 412 6.06 10.14 -2.30
N ALA A 413 6.07 9.96 -3.61
CA ALA A 413 5.65 8.72 -4.27
C ALA A 413 6.68 7.59 -4.15
N SER A 414 7.96 7.94 -4.22
CA SER A 414 9.04 6.98 -4.03
C SER A 414 10.31 7.64 -3.51
N VAL A 415 11.11 6.85 -2.79
CA VAL A 415 12.48 7.21 -2.40
C VAL A 415 13.44 6.23 -3.05
N THR A 416 14.32 6.73 -3.89
CA THR A 416 15.39 5.93 -4.51
C THR A 416 16.66 6.10 -3.70
N LEU A 417 17.26 4.99 -3.28
CA LEU A 417 18.56 4.93 -2.61
C LEU A 417 19.57 4.37 -3.60
N TYR A 418 20.76 4.96 -3.73
CA TYR A 418 21.78 4.43 -4.63
C TYR A 418 23.16 4.45 -4.00
N ASN A 419 24.00 3.49 -4.38
CA ASN A 419 25.36 3.46 -3.85
C ASN A 419 26.21 4.57 -4.47
N SER A 420 26.66 5.52 -3.65
CA SER A 420 27.59 6.60 -4.03
C SER A 420 29.04 6.31 -3.65
N ALA A 421 29.30 5.22 -2.91
CA ALA A 421 30.67 4.82 -2.58
C ALA A 421 31.41 4.38 -3.86
N PRO A 422 32.67 4.81 -4.07
CA PRO A 422 33.45 4.34 -5.19
C PRO A 422 33.50 2.81 -5.15
N PRO A 423 33.40 2.12 -6.31
CA PRO A 423 33.46 0.67 -6.35
C PRO A 423 34.72 0.23 -5.62
N ARG A 424 34.59 -0.62 -4.59
CA ARG A 424 35.75 -1.26 -3.96
C ARG A 424 36.59 -1.82 -5.11
N GLN A 425 37.79 -1.27 -5.30
CA GLN A 425 38.75 -1.92 -6.18
C GLN A 425 38.87 -3.36 -5.68
N PRO A 426 38.72 -4.38 -6.55
CA PRO A 426 38.97 -5.74 -6.12
C PRO A 426 40.36 -5.72 -5.50
N ALA A 427 40.47 -6.22 -4.28
CA ALA A 427 41.75 -6.38 -3.61
C ALA A 427 42.56 -7.35 -4.46
N HIS A 428 43.27 -6.83 -5.46
CA HIS A 428 44.34 -7.55 -6.11
C HIS A 428 45.35 -7.79 -5.00
N SER A 429 45.42 -9.04 -4.56
CA SER A 429 46.51 -9.56 -3.73
C SER A 429 47.82 -9.16 -4.39
N TRP A 430 48.41 -8.07 -3.92
CA TRP A 430 49.83 -7.82 -4.06
C TRP A 430 50.58 -8.82 -3.19
N GLN A 431 50.53 -10.10 -3.57
CA GLN A 431 51.59 -11.03 -3.23
C GLN A 431 52.75 -10.68 -4.17
N GLN A 432 53.65 -9.84 -3.67
CA GLN A 432 55.00 -9.72 -4.19
C GLN A 432 55.63 -11.13 -4.22
N HIS A 433 55.53 -11.81 -5.35
CA HIS A 433 56.47 -12.88 -5.68
C HIS A 433 57.83 -12.20 -5.90
N LYS A 434 58.73 -12.39 -4.93
CA LYS A 434 60.16 -12.18 -5.10
C LYS A 434 60.59 -12.82 -6.42
N MET A 435 61.06 -12.01 -7.36
CA MET A 435 61.97 -12.48 -8.41
C MET A 435 63.18 -13.07 -7.69
N GLN A 436 63.28 -14.40 -7.68
CA GLN A 436 64.53 -15.08 -7.43
C GLN A 436 65.30 -15.13 -8.75
N ASP A 437 66.52 -14.61 -8.69
CA ASP A 437 67.57 -14.75 -9.68
C ASP A 437 67.69 -16.19 -10.19
N ILE A 438 67.44 -16.40 -11.48
CA ILE A 438 68.00 -17.53 -12.22
C ILE A 438 69.08 -16.96 -13.13
N ARG A 439 70.33 -17.08 -12.66
CA ARG A 439 71.52 -16.96 -13.52
C ARG A 439 71.50 -18.10 -14.52
N LEU A 440 71.32 -17.79 -15.79
CA LEU A 440 71.69 -18.66 -16.89
C LEU A 440 73.22 -18.71 -16.96
N THR A 441 73.78 -19.88 -16.67
CA THR A 441 75.17 -20.20 -17.02
C THR A 441 75.12 -21.00 -18.30
N VAL A 442 75.72 -20.45 -19.35
CA VAL A 442 75.89 -21.09 -20.66
C VAL A 442 77.00 -22.14 -20.54
N ALA A 443 76.76 -23.31 -21.13
CA ALA A 443 77.80 -24.13 -21.73
C ALA A 443 77.56 -24.14 -23.24
#